data_AF-A0A936WTC8-F1
#
_entry.id   AF-A0A936WTC8-F1
#
_cell.length_a   1.000
_cell.length_b   1.000
_cell.length_c   1.000
_cell.angle_alpha   90.00
_cell.angle_beta   90.00
_cell.angle_gamma   90.00
#
_symmetry.space_group_name_H-M   'P 1'
#
loop_
_entity.id
_entity.type
_entity.pdbx_description
1 polymer ?
#
loop_
_entity_poly.entity_id
_entity_poly.type
_entity_poly.pdbx_seq_one_letter_code
_entity_poly.pdbx_strand_id
1 'polypeptide(L)'
;MNAQNWALLNPAYRYNYSNDGTDTISNQIRVMHIDTLGVDSFRYELNLIGVVCDTCPASLGGPCDGCFVRVNQPQFLGYDCIRTGNNWTFNGMDTVLIRSDAEVGETWIFNTANAINATVDDAWSEDVFGVPDTLRRILLSDGDSILLSRSYGIVYFGIGGQHFDLIGVEGAGVGRLFPDLLDYFDYQVGDELTYGLSCTYQINPQGGSPYPSMRSHYWKAVITDRIETEDSVIYSTSVARTYPNLQWTSTYDCTWPMPTDQWFFGRTDIAADHPILSAYPGQVMDTSICWMQSIAMNRYIADFSTTSDGRACIRAQDLGMVGGNSTKTFNLTHEVTENTYPLNYFPFEVWYEQGIGLRSVVYIHNYPIGQRVDLVGAIVNGDTIIPPPSIDWDMSIEEESDPELQVFPNPASDFILLSSSVPGTTCSITDLQGRTIHQHRITSTNERIDVQALPQGVYVLVMDGIRPQRFLIAR
;
A
#
# COMPACT_ATOMS: atom_id res chain seq x y z
N MET A 1 2.06 19.01 29.16
CA MET A 1 0.79 19.77 29.34
C MET A 1 -0.33 18.76 29.29
N ASN A 2 -0.65 18.14 30.42
CA ASN A 2 -1.70 17.12 30.50
C ASN A 2 -2.98 17.80 31.00
N ALA A 3 -3.89 18.09 30.08
CA ALA A 3 -5.19 18.65 30.40
C ALA A 3 -6.30 17.86 29.70
N GLN A 4 -6.27 16.53 29.81
CA GLN A 4 -7.53 15.77 29.78
C GLN A 4 -8.02 15.67 31.22
N ASN A 5 -9.18 16.28 31.46
CA ASN A 5 -9.88 16.22 32.74
C ASN A 5 -11.16 15.43 32.51
N TRP A 6 -11.06 14.10 32.52
CA TRP A 6 -12.18 13.19 32.27
C TRP A 6 -12.86 13.42 30.91
N ALA A 7 -12.14 13.98 29.93
CA ALA A 7 -12.66 14.08 28.57
C ALA A 7 -12.67 12.69 27.95
N LEU A 8 -13.82 12.25 27.42
CA LEU A 8 -13.93 10.89 26.85
C LEU A 8 -13.29 10.81 25.46
N LEU A 9 -13.30 11.92 24.71
CA LEU A 9 -12.69 12.04 23.40
C LEU A 9 -11.90 13.34 23.30
N ASN A 10 -10.73 13.25 22.67
CA ASN A 10 -9.91 14.36 22.24
C ASN A 10 -9.84 14.35 20.71
N PRO A 11 -10.24 15.44 20.03
CA PRO A 11 -10.24 15.47 18.56
C PRO A 11 -8.88 15.29 17.90
N ALA A 12 -7.78 15.53 18.62
CA ALA A 12 -6.43 15.31 18.10
C ALA A 12 -5.98 13.84 18.18
N TYR A 13 -6.75 12.97 18.85
CA TYR A 13 -6.34 11.61 19.17
C TYR A 13 -7.08 10.58 18.32
N ARG A 14 -6.42 9.44 18.11
CA ARG A 14 -7.04 8.20 17.63
C ARG A 14 -6.91 7.16 18.74
N TYR A 15 -8.03 6.54 19.08
CA TYR A 15 -8.15 5.59 20.17
C TYR A 15 -8.27 4.19 19.60
N ASN A 16 -7.30 3.34 19.88
CA ASN A 16 -7.21 1.98 19.38
C ASN A 16 -7.78 1.03 20.42
N TYR A 17 -8.81 0.26 20.05
CA TYR A 17 -9.46 -0.72 20.90
C TYR A 17 -9.31 -2.14 20.35
N SER A 18 -9.34 -3.10 21.25
CA SER A 18 -9.44 -4.53 20.99
C SER A 18 -10.74 -5.08 21.57
N ASN A 19 -11.36 -6.03 20.88
CA ASN A 19 -12.60 -6.70 21.30
C ASN A 19 -12.44 -8.21 21.54
N ASP A 20 -11.20 -8.71 21.46
CA ASP A 20 -10.88 -10.13 21.62
C ASP A 20 -9.83 -10.40 22.71
N GLY A 21 -9.44 -9.36 23.45
CA GLY A 21 -8.42 -9.42 24.50
C GLY A 21 -6.99 -9.59 23.98
N THR A 22 -6.76 -9.44 22.68
CA THR A 22 -5.42 -9.41 22.06
C THR A 22 -4.93 -8.00 21.82
N ASP A 23 -3.67 -7.86 21.39
CA ASP A 23 -3.10 -6.58 20.94
C ASP A 23 -3.51 -6.19 19.50
N THR A 24 -4.47 -6.90 18.91
CA THR A 24 -5.01 -6.57 17.59
C THR A 24 -5.95 -5.37 17.71
N ILE A 25 -5.71 -4.34 16.90
CA ILE A 25 -6.61 -3.19 16.83
C ILE A 25 -7.83 -3.60 16.02
N SER A 26 -8.92 -3.98 16.69
CA SER A 26 -10.20 -4.32 16.07
C SER A 26 -11.01 -3.08 15.70
N ASN A 27 -10.81 -1.98 16.45
CA ASN A 27 -11.57 -0.75 16.31
C ASN A 27 -10.64 0.46 16.52
N GLN A 28 -10.85 1.51 15.72
CA GLN A 28 -10.20 2.79 15.95
C GLN A 28 -11.26 3.88 15.99
N ILE A 29 -11.37 4.58 17.11
CA ILE A 29 -12.27 5.73 17.26
C ILE A 29 -11.47 7.02 17.06
N ARG A 30 -11.94 7.89 16.18
CA ARG A 30 -11.44 9.26 16.04
C ARG A 30 -12.56 10.22 15.67
N VAL A 31 -12.38 11.48 16.05
CA VAL A 31 -13.28 12.57 15.66
C VAL A 31 -12.95 13.00 14.23
N MET A 32 -13.96 13.01 13.36
CA MET A 32 -13.86 13.43 11.97
C MET A 32 -14.26 14.90 11.78
N HIS A 33 -15.27 15.35 12.52
CA HIS A 33 -15.77 16.72 12.46
C HIS A 33 -16.27 17.19 13.83
N ILE A 34 -16.26 18.52 14.04
CA ILE A 34 -16.75 19.14 15.26
C ILE A 34 -17.73 20.27 14.90
N ASP A 35 -18.99 20.10 15.30
CA ASP A 35 -19.98 21.19 15.26
C ASP A 35 -20.09 21.87 16.62
N THR A 36 -20.22 23.19 16.61
CA THR A 36 -20.60 23.96 17.81
C THR A 36 -22.12 24.14 17.82
N LEU A 37 -22.80 23.46 18.75
CA LEU A 37 -24.26 23.51 18.89
C LEU A 37 -24.74 24.62 19.84
N GLY A 38 -23.82 25.20 20.61
CA GLY A 38 -24.07 26.28 21.56
C GLY A 38 -22.79 26.67 22.28
N VAL A 39 -22.89 27.52 23.30
CA VAL A 39 -21.72 28.03 24.04
C VAL A 39 -20.92 26.90 24.70
N ASP A 40 -21.61 25.88 25.23
CA ASP A 40 -21.01 24.74 25.95
C ASP A 40 -21.47 23.37 25.40
N SER A 41 -21.86 23.34 24.12
CA SER A 41 -22.34 22.12 23.47
C SER A 41 -21.65 21.88 22.14
N PHE A 42 -21.04 20.71 22.01
CA PHE A 42 -20.30 20.28 20.82
C PHE A 42 -20.82 18.95 20.32
N ARG A 43 -20.91 18.79 19.01
CA ARG A 43 -21.12 17.50 18.36
C ARG A 43 -19.80 17.03 17.79
N TYR A 44 -19.39 15.83 18.13
CA TYR A 44 -18.23 15.15 17.57
C TYR A 44 -18.74 14.07 16.61
N GLU A 45 -18.54 14.25 15.31
CA GLU A 45 -18.82 13.19 14.34
C GLU A 45 -17.68 12.16 14.37
N LEU A 46 -18.01 10.88 14.49
CA LEU A 46 -17.05 9.79 14.61
C LEU A 46 -16.80 9.12 13.25
N ASN A 47 -15.66 8.46 13.11
CA ASN A 47 -15.34 7.71 11.91
C ASN A 47 -16.22 6.45 11.76
N LEU A 48 -16.72 6.26 10.54
CA LEU A 48 -17.59 5.14 10.16
C LEU A 48 -16.79 4.04 9.47
N ILE A 49 -17.33 2.83 9.49
CA ILE A 49 -16.70 1.64 8.92
C ILE A 49 -17.63 0.90 7.95
N GLY A 50 -17.05 -0.03 7.21
CA GLY A 50 -17.73 -1.13 6.57
C GLY A 50 -17.84 -2.31 7.52
N VAL A 51 -18.98 -2.98 7.53
CA VAL A 51 -19.22 -4.21 8.29
C VAL A 51 -19.66 -5.29 7.34
N VAL A 52 -18.92 -6.40 7.32
CA VAL A 52 -19.31 -7.61 6.58
C VAL A 52 -20.65 -8.08 7.10
N CYS A 53 -21.60 -8.27 6.19
CA CYS A 53 -22.95 -8.72 6.48
C CYS A 53 -23.10 -10.18 6.05
N ASP A 54 -22.74 -11.08 6.97
CA ASP A 54 -22.81 -12.53 6.82
C ASP A 54 -24.25 -13.08 6.73
N THR A 55 -25.24 -12.29 7.17
CA THR A 55 -26.66 -12.63 7.08
C THR A 55 -27.38 -12.01 5.88
N CYS A 56 -26.73 -11.16 5.08
CA CYS A 56 -27.38 -10.48 3.97
C CYS A 56 -27.70 -11.48 2.84
N PRO A 57 -28.95 -11.60 2.39
CA PRO A 57 -29.30 -12.59 1.38
C PRO A 57 -28.85 -12.15 -0.02
N ALA A 58 -28.48 -13.12 -0.86
CA ALA A 58 -28.10 -12.92 -2.26
C ALA A 58 -29.20 -12.20 -3.07
N SER A 59 -30.46 -12.27 -2.61
CA SER A 59 -31.59 -11.54 -3.20
C SER A 59 -31.43 -10.01 -3.19
N LEU A 60 -30.48 -9.46 -2.41
CA LEU A 60 -30.06 -8.05 -2.47
C LEU A 60 -29.17 -7.72 -3.69
N GLY A 61 -28.98 -8.67 -4.61
CA GLY A 61 -28.23 -8.49 -5.86
C GLY A 61 -26.76 -8.90 -5.79
N GLY A 62 -26.35 -9.64 -4.75
CA GLY A 62 -24.98 -10.11 -4.55
C GLY A 62 -24.72 -11.53 -5.05
N PRO A 63 -23.48 -12.03 -4.91
CA PRO A 63 -23.06 -13.30 -5.52
C PRO A 63 -23.45 -14.52 -4.67
N CYS A 64 -23.60 -14.31 -3.37
CA CYS A 64 -23.90 -15.32 -2.37
C CYS A 64 -24.55 -14.68 -1.14
N ASP A 65 -25.27 -15.49 -0.36
CA ASP A 65 -25.69 -15.11 0.98
C ASP A 65 -24.44 -14.81 1.82
N GLY A 66 -24.45 -13.71 2.57
CA GLY A 66 -23.35 -13.29 3.42
C GLY A 66 -22.21 -12.53 2.73
N CYS A 67 -22.28 -12.37 1.41
CA CYS A 67 -21.22 -11.77 0.60
C CYS A 67 -21.46 -10.27 0.38
N PHE A 68 -21.69 -9.52 1.44
CA PHE A 68 -21.94 -8.08 1.38
C PHE A 68 -21.19 -7.34 2.47
N VAL A 69 -20.94 -6.06 2.23
CA VAL A 69 -20.46 -5.09 3.20
C VAL A 69 -21.47 -3.96 3.29
N ARG A 70 -21.96 -3.71 4.50
CA ARG A 70 -22.72 -2.50 4.81
C ARG A 70 -21.73 -1.41 5.12
N VAL A 71 -21.74 -0.32 4.37
CA VAL A 71 -20.84 0.82 4.55
C VAL A 71 -21.49 1.88 5.43
N ASN A 72 -20.72 2.89 5.85
CA ASN A 72 -21.19 3.99 6.68
C ASN A 72 -21.83 3.51 7.99
N GLN A 73 -21.33 2.41 8.54
CA GLN A 73 -21.81 1.84 9.79
C GLN A 73 -21.07 2.48 10.97
N PRO A 74 -21.77 2.69 12.09
CA PRO A 74 -21.12 3.18 13.30
C PRO A 74 -20.26 2.08 13.91
N GLN A 75 -19.29 2.50 14.72
CA GLN A 75 -18.58 1.59 15.62
C GLN A 75 -19.33 1.51 16.96
N PHE A 76 -18.72 0.90 17.98
CA PHE A 76 -19.36 0.68 19.28
C PHE A 76 -19.75 1.97 20.04
N LEU A 77 -19.15 3.12 19.71
CA LEU A 77 -19.52 4.44 20.24
C LEU A 77 -20.56 5.19 19.39
N GLY A 78 -21.13 4.57 18.36
CA GLY A 78 -22.15 5.19 17.52
C GLY A 78 -21.59 6.03 16.37
N TYR A 79 -22.44 6.88 15.80
CA TYR A 79 -22.14 7.77 14.68
C TYR A 79 -21.52 9.08 15.13
N ASP A 80 -22.02 9.62 16.24
CA ASP A 80 -21.59 10.89 16.78
C ASP A 80 -21.80 10.93 18.30
N CYS A 81 -21.13 11.90 18.93
CA CYS A 81 -21.32 12.19 20.34
C CYS A 81 -21.65 13.66 20.55
N ILE A 82 -22.69 13.94 21.31
CA ILE A 82 -23.01 15.29 21.78
C ILE A 82 -22.46 15.46 23.19
N ARG A 83 -21.56 16.41 23.38
CA ARG A 83 -21.08 16.82 24.69
C ARG A 83 -21.80 18.08 25.13
N THR A 84 -22.46 18.05 26.28
CA THR A 84 -23.03 19.24 26.92
C THR A 84 -22.52 19.33 28.35
N GLY A 85 -21.60 20.27 28.60
CA GLY A 85 -20.80 20.25 29.84
C GLY A 85 -19.95 18.97 29.95
N ASN A 86 -20.21 18.15 30.97
CA ASN A 86 -19.52 16.88 31.23
C ASN A 86 -20.36 15.63 30.90
N ASN A 87 -21.55 15.85 30.35
CA ASN A 87 -22.41 14.79 29.85
C ASN A 87 -22.04 14.50 28.39
N TRP A 88 -21.79 13.23 28.09
CA TRP A 88 -21.47 12.73 26.76
C TRP A 88 -22.58 11.78 26.32
N THR A 89 -23.34 12.20 25.32
CA THR A 89 -24.41 11.41 24.72
C THR A 89 -23.94 10.84 23.40
N PHE A 90 -23.71 9.52 23.35
CA PHE A 90 -23.30 8.80 22.15
C PHE A 90 -24.54 8.31 21.39
N ASN A 91 -24.63 8.68 20.11
CA ASN A 91 -25.77 8.39 19.26
C ASN A 91 -25.44 7.21 18.34
N GLY A 92 -26.01 6.03 18.63
CA GLY A 92 -25.84 4.82 17.83
C GLY A 92 -27.16 4.08 17.61
N MET A 93 -27.10 2.75 17.51
CA MET A 93 -28.30 1.90 17.55
C MET A 93 -29.03 2.07 18.88
N ASP A 94 -28.24 2.17 19.95
CA ASP A 94 -28.67 2.54 21.29
C ASP A 94 -28.02 3.87 21.66
N THR A 95 -28.82 4.86 22.05
CA THR A 95 -28.30 6.13 22.58
C THR A 95 -27.90 5.95 24.04
N VAL A 96 -26.65 6.24 24.36
CA VAL A 96 -26.11 6.09 25.72
C VAL A 96 -25.56 7.40 26.27
N LEU A 97 -25.74 7.61 27.58
CA LEU A 97 -25.26 8.79 28.31
C LEU A 97 -24.17 8.40 29.30
N ILE A 98 -22.97 8.97 29.12
CA ILE A 98 -21.86 8.86 30.07
C ILE A 98 -21.64 10.21 30.77
N ARG A 99 -21.71 10.20 32.10
CA ARG A 99 -21.40 11.37 32.95
C ARG A 99 -19.97 11.26 33.44
N SER A 100 -19.05 11.88 32.71
CA SER A 100 -17.61 11.75 32.95
C SER A 100 -17.13 12.33 34.29
N ASP A 101 -17.87 13.30 34.83
CA ASP A 101 -17.56 13.98 36.10
C ASP A 101 -18.34 13.43 37.30
N ALA A 102 -19.23 12.46 37.11
CA ALA A 102 -20.03 11.90 38.20
C ALA A 102 -19.16 11.38 39.34
N GLU A 103 -19.56 11.71 40.57
CA GLU A 103 -18.87 11.25 41.78
C GLU A 103 -19.26 9.81 42.14
N VAL A 104 -18.40 9.15 42.93
CA VAL A 104 -18.66 7.80 43.44
C VAL A 104 -20.01 7.76 44.17
N GLY A 105 -20.86 6.80 43.81
CA GLY A 105 -22.21 6.63 44.31
C GLY A 105 -23.31 7.36 43.53
N GLU A 106 -22.96 8.23 42.57
CA GLU A 106 -23.97 8.82 41.68
C GLU A 106 -24.53 7.80 40.69
N THR A 107 -25.85 7.89 40.47
CA THR A 107 -26.59 7.02 39.54
C THR A 107 -27.39 7.85 38.54
N TRP A 108 -27.41 7.44 37.28
CA TRP A 108 -28.23 8.05 36.22
C TRP A 108 -28.73 6.99 35.24
N ILE A 109 -29.71 7.38 34.40
CA ILE A 109 -30.17 6.54 33.30
C ILE A 109 -29.11 6.60 32.19
N PHE A 110 -28.43 5.47 31.96
CA PHE A 110 -27.41 5.30 30.93
C PHE A 110 -28.06 5.13 29.56
N ASN A 111 -29.04 4.23 29.45
CA ASN A 111 -29.81 3.99 28.24
C ASN A 111 -31.30 3.96 28.58
N THR A 112 -32.03 4.95 28.07
CA THR A 112 -33.47 5.10 28.32
C THR A 112 -34.31 4.02 27.63
N ALA A 113 -33.92 3.57 26.44
CA ALA A 113 -34.68 2.59 25.66
C ALA A 113 -34.69 1.21 26.34
N ASN A 114 -33.55 0.83 26.94
CA ASN A 114 -33.38 -0.45 27.62
C ASN A 114 -33.51 -0.35 29.16
N ALA A 115 -33.84 0.84 29.68
CA ALA A 115 -33.94 1.12 31.12
C ALA A 115 -32.69 0.71 31.93
N ILE A 116 -31.50 0.91 31.34
CA ILE A 116 -30.22 0.61 31.98
C ILE A 116 -29.77 1.83 32.80
N ASN A 117 -29.49 1.61 34.08
CA ASN A 117 -28.89 2.62 34.95
C ASN A 117 -27.37 2.42 35.02
N ALA A 118 -26.64 3.53 35.09
CA ALA A 118 -25.21 3.56 35.40
C ALA A 118 -24.99 4.10 36.80
N THR A 119 -24.08 3.50 37.56
CA THR A 119 -23.63 3.97 38.87
C THR A 119 -22.11 4.02 38.91
N VAL A 120 -21.51 5.14 39.31
CA VAL A 120 -20.07 5.17 39.61
C VAL A 120 -19.85 4.37 40.89
N ASP A 121 -19.20 3.22 40.76
CA ASP A 121 -19.00 2.29 41.87
C ASP A 121 -17.71 2.58 42.62
N ASP A 122 -16.63 2.89 41.90
CA ASP A 122 -15.32 3.10 42.52
C ASP A 122 -14.44 4.05 41.71
N ALA A 123 -13.43 4.62 42.38
CA ALA A 123 -12.39 5.45 41.80
C ALA A 123 -11.04 5.20 42.48
N TRP A 124 -10.00 4.93 41.70
CA TRP A 124 -8.66 4.61 42.23
C TRP A 124 -7.55 5.14 41.32
N SER A 125 -6.31 5.04 41.78
CA SER A 125 -5.12 5.39 40.98
C SER A 125 -4.43 4.13 40.50
N GLU A 126 -4.10 4.09 39.21
CA GLU A 126 -3.42 2.97 38.54
C GLU A 126 -2.67 3.48 37.32
N ASP A 127 -1.64 2.74 36.90
CA ASP A 127 -0.90 3.08 35.68
C ASP A 127 -1.68 2.64 34.44
N VAL A 128 -1.93 3.58 33.53
CA VAL A 128 -2.50 3.32 32.20
C VAL A 128 -1.39 3.52 31.18
N PHE A 129 -1.04 2.47 30.44
CA PHE A 129 0.12 2.46 29.53
C PHE A 129 1.45 2.87 30.20
N GLY A 130 1.64 2.49 31.47
CA GLY A 130 2.83 2.84 32.25
C GLY A 130 2.87 4.29 32.74
N VAL A 131 1.77 5.04 32.59
CA VAL A 131 1.64 6.41 33.07
C VAL A 131 0.64 6.43 34.23
N PRO A 132 1.02 6.92 35.43
CA PRO A 132 0.09 7.04 36.55
C PRO A 132 -1.13 7.87 36.19
N ASP A 133 -2.32 7.32 36.42
CA ASP A 133 -3.57 7.97 36.13
C ASP A 133 -4.63 7.70 37.22
N THR A 134 -5.78 8.37 37.10
CA THR A 134 -6.96 8.10 37.94
C THR A 134 -8.02 7.41 37.10
N LEU A 135 -8.51 6.28 37.60
CA LEU A 135 -9.55 5.48 36.97
C LEU A 135 -10.88 5.62 37.73
N ARG A 136 -11.99 5.48 37.01
CA ARG A 136 -13.36 5.41 37.54
C ARG A 136 -14.12 4.26 36.90
N ARG A 137 -14.67 3.37 37.71
CA ARG A 137 -15.56 2.30 37.23
C ARG A 137 -17.01 2.71 37.35
N ILE A 138 -17.73 2.57 36.25
CA ILE A 138 -19.18 2.71 36.16
C ILE A 138 -19.75 1.31 35.99
N LEU A 139 -20.61 0.88 36.92
CA LEU A 139 -21.38 -0.36 36.80
C LEU A 139 -22.71 -0.08 36.12
N LEU A 140 -23.10 -0.95 35.20
CA LEU A 140 -24.38 -0.91 34.52
C LEU A 140 -25.34 -1.92 35.15
N SER A 141 -26.63 -1.58 35.21
CA SER A 141 -27.64 -2.42 35.88
C SER A 141 -27.93 -3.75 35.18
N ASP A 142 -27.45 -3.93 33.95
CA ASP A 142 -27.49 -5.18 33.19
C ASP A 142 -26.30 -6.12 33.48
N GLY A 143 -25.34 -5.67 34.30
CA GLY A 143 -24.16 -6.44 34.71
C GLY A 143 -22.88 -6.08 33.97
N ASP A 144 -22.95 -5.23 32.94
CA ASP A 144 -21.77 -4.71 32.25
C ASP A 144 -21.10 -3.56 33.03
N SER A 145 -19.96 -3.08 32.53
CA SER A 145 -19.24 -1.96 33.14
C SER A 145 -18.51 -1.10 32.13
N ILE A 146 -18.19 0.13 32.52
CA ILE A 146 -17.35 1.06 31.78
C ILE A 146 -16.22 1.50 32.71
N LEU A 147 -14.99 1.53 32.19
CA LEU A 147 -13.83 2.06 32.91
C LEU A 147 -13.37 3.34 32.23
N LEU A 148 -13.32 4.42 32.99
CA LEU A 148 -12.85 5.71 32.53
C LEU A 148 -11.47 5.99 33.09
N SER A 149 -10.59 6.51 32.24
CA SER A 149 -9.32 7.13 32.57
C SER A 149 -9.47 8.64 32.52
N ARG A 150 -8.90 9.31 33.52
CA ARG A 150 -8.89 10.78 33.56
C ARG A 150 -8.12 11.38 32.38
N SER A 151 -7.04 10.70 31.95
CA SER A 151 -6.10 11.19 30.95
C SER A 151 -6.36 10.68 29.53
N TYR A 152 -7.02 9.54 29.38
CA TYR A 152 -7.18 8.79 28.13
C TYR A 152 -8.63 8.45 27.78
N GLY A 153 -9.62 8.89 28.56
CA GLY A 153 -11.03 8.72 28.22
C GLY A 153 -11.57 7.34 28.57
N ILE A 154 -12.11 6.59 27.61
CA ILE A 154 -12.72 5.28 27.87
C ILE A 154 -11.64 4.20 27.74
N VAL A 155 -11.33 3.50 28.83
CA VAL A 155 -10.33 2.41 28.86
C VAL A 155 -10.98 1.05 28.65
N TYR A 156 -12.20 0.86 29.14
CA TYR A 156 -12.98 -0.35 28.94
C TYR A 156 -14.43 0.04 28.67
N PHE A 157 -15.06 -0.59 27.69
CA PHE A 157 -16.46 -0.39 27.37
C PHE A 157 -17.17 -1.73 27.19
N GLY A 158 -17.86 -2.20 28.22
CA GLY A 158 -18.72 -3.38 28.17
C GLY A 158 -20.17 -2.99 27.84
N ILE A 159 -20.77 -3.66 26.85
CA ILE A 159 -22.19 -3.52 26.53
C ILE A 159 -22.74 -4.78 25.83
N GLY A 160 -23.87 -5.30 26.31
CA GLY A 160 -24.56 -6.42 25.68
C GLY A 160 -23.72 -7.70 25.61
N GLY A 161 -22.81 -7.91 26.57
CA GLY A 161 -21.86 -9.03 26.58
C GLY A 161 -20.71 -8.92 25.59
N GLN A 162 -20.60 -7.81 24.85
CA GLN A 162 -19.39 -7.44 24.11
C GLN A 162 -18.53 -6.50 24.98
N HIS A 163 -17.24 -6.44 24.69
CA HIS A 163 -16.32 -5.53 25.36
C HIS A 163 -15.32 -4.94 24.38
N PHE A 164 -14.81 -3.76 24.73
CA PHE A 164 -13.79 -3.04 23.98
C PHE A 164 -12.76 -2.48 24.96
N ASP A 165 -11.54 -3.00 24.92
CA ASP A 165 -10.40 -2.57 25.72
C ASP A 165 -9.57 -1.56 24.94
N LEU A 166 -9.29 -0.40 25.54
CA LEU A 166 -8.37 0.57 24.98
C LEU A 166 -6.96 0.01 25.07
N ILE A 167 -6.36 -0.27 23.93
CA ILE A 167 -5.00 -0.81 23.84
C ILE A 167 -3.98 0.24 23.43
N GLY A 168 -4.39 1.41 22.90
CA GLY A 168 -3.47 2.52 22.64
C GLY A 168 -4.12 3.83 22.21
N VAL A 169 -3.33 4.90 22.25
CA VAL A 169 -3.76 6.28 21.93
C VAL A 169 -2.67 6.98 21.11
N GLU A 170 -2.90 7.13 19.80
CA GLU A 170 -1.88 7.64 18.86
C GLU A 170 -1.45 9.07 19.17
N GLY A 171 -2.38 9.99 19.45
CA GLY A 171 -2.03 11.39 19.69
C GLY A 171 -1.28 11.61 21.02
N ALA A 172 -1.30 10.64 21.92
CA ALA A 172 -0.47 10.62 23.13
C ALA A 172 0.80 9.77 22.98
N GLY A 173 0.91 8.98 21.91
CA GLY A 173 2.05 8.09 21.66
C GLY A 173 2.19 6.96 22.67
N VAL A 174 1.08 6.43 23.19
CA VAL A 174 1.08 5.38 24.23
C VAL A 174 0.27 4.14 23.83
N GLY A 175 0.68 2.98 24.36
CA GLY A 175 0.04 1.69 24.06
C GLY A 175 0.33 1.19 22.64
N ARG A 176 -0.60 0.38 22.11
CA ARG A 176 -0.57 -0.16 20.74
C ARG A 176 -0.98 0.90 19.73
N LEU A 177 -0.03 1.29 18.89
CA LEU A 177 -0.21 2.29 17.84
C LEU A 177 -0.31 1.61 16.47
N PHE A 178 -0.94 2.27 15.50
CA PHE A 178 -0.71 1.91 14.11
C PHE A 178 0.76 2.13 13.76
N PRO A 179 1.38 1.23 12.98
CA PRO A 179 2.72 1.48 12.47
C PRO A 179 2.75 2.79 11.69
N ASP A 180 3.87 3.49 11.78
CA ASP A 180 4.16 4.57 10.86
C ASP A 180 4.17 4.04 9.42
N LEU A 181 3.89 4.91 8.43
CA LEU A 181 3.95 4.52 7.01
C LEU A 181 5.31 3.94 6.63
N LEU A 182 6.39 4.48 7.18
CA LEU A 182 7.74 4.00 6.91
C LEU A 182 8.09 2.71 7.66
N ASP A 183 7.41 2.40 8.77
CA ASP A 183 7.65 1.17 9.55
C ASP A 183 7.30 -0.10 8.76
N TYR A 184 6.47 0.01 7.73
CA TYR A 184 6.23 -1.10 6.81
C TYR A 184 7.47 -1.41 5.96
N PHE A 185 8.34 -0.45 5.71
CA PHE A 185 9.48 -0.57 4.79
C PHE A 185 10.82 -0.39 5.51
N ASP A 186 10.96 -0.82 6.77
CA ASP A 186 12.16 -0.67 7.61
C ASP A 186 13.27 -1.69 7.30
N TYR A 187 13.73 -1.72 6.05
CA TYR A 187 14.79 -2.62 5.60
C TYR A 187 16.17 -2.17 6.07
N GLN A 188 17.06 -3.12 6.36
CA GLN A 188 18.47 -2.88 6.66
C GLN A 188 19.38 -3.30 5.51
N VAL A 189 20.60 -2.75 5.49
CA VAL A 189 21.64 -3.17 4.54
C VAL A 189 21.93 -4.66 4.73
N GLY A 190 21.86 -5.42 3.64
CA GLY A 190 21.99 -6.88 3.63
C GLY A 190 20.65 -7.62 3.61
N ASP A 191 19.52 -6.95 3.83
CA ASP A 191 18.21 -7.57 3.70
C ASP A 191 17.96 -8.02 2.26
N GLU A 192 17.30 -9.17 2.11
CA GLU A 192 16.98 -9.78 0.84
C GLU A 192 15.47 -10.00 0.71
N LEU A 193 14.89 -9.52 -0.38
CA LEU A 193 13.48 -9.68 -0.71
C LEU A 193 13.36 -10.36 -2.07
N THR A 194 12.69 -11.50 -2.13
CA THR A 194 12.41 -12.24 -3.36
C THR A 194 10.92 -12.26 -3.60
N TYR A 195 10.50 -11.78 -4.76
CA TYR A 195 9.10 -11.79 -5.15
C TYR A 195 8.89 -12.66 -6.39
N GLY A 196 7.73 -13.29 -6.44
CA GLY A 196 7.22 -14.00 -7.59
C GLY A 196 6.04 -13.25 -8.20
N LEU A 197 6.12 -12.95 -9.49
CA LEU A 197 5.02 -12.46 -10.30
C LEU A 197 4.45 -13.59 -11.13
N SER A 198 3.15 -13.83 -10.99
CA SER A 198 2.38 -14.70 -11.88
C SER A 198 1.40 -13.86 -12.69
N CYS A 199 1.57 -13.84 -14.00
CA CYS A 199 0.66 -13.18 -14.93
C CYS A 199 -0.14 -14.24 -15.69
N THR A 200 -1.46 -14.13 -15.68
CA THR A 200 -2.36 -14.82 -16.59
C THR A 200 -2.80 -13.86 -17.67
N TYR A 201 -2.64 -14.24 -18.95
CA TYR A 201 -3.09 -13.44 -20.09
C TYR A 201 -3.76 -14.33 -21.13
N GLN A 202 -4.56 -13.72 -21.99
CA GLN A 202 -5.27 -14.43 -23.05
C GLN A 202 -4.48 -14.37 -24.36
N ILE A 203 -4.14 -15.53 -24.92
CA ILE A 203 -3.55 -15.60 -26.27
C ILE A 203 -4.68 -15.76 -27.27
N ASN A 204 -4.71 -14.88 -28.28
CA ASN A 204 -5.65 -14.95 -29.40
C ASN A 204 -4.90 -15.43 -30.66
N PRO A 205 -4.78 -16.76 -30.89
CA PRO A 205 -4.15 -17.26 -32.11
C PRO A 205 -4.99 -16.88 -33.34
N GLN A 206 -4.33 -16.58 -34.47
CA GLN A 206 -5.04 -16.34 -35.73
C GLN A 206 -5.87 -17.57 -36.12
N GLY A 207 -7.19 -17.43 -36.14
CA GLY A 207 -8.12 -18.50 -36.53
C GLY A 207 -8.43 -19.54 -35.44
N GLY A 208 -8.03 -19.32 -34.17
CA GLY A 208 -8.33 -20.23 -33.06
C GLY A 208 -9.16 -19.57 -31.95
N SER A 209 -9.68 -20.41 -31.05
CA SER A 209 -10.31 -19.92 -29.81
C SER A 209 -9.24 -19.38 -28.86
N PRO A 210 -9.51 -18.27 -28.15
CA PRO A 210 -8.60 -17.78 -27.15
C PRO A 210 -8.34 -18.80 -26.04
N TYR A 211 -7.11 -18.86 -25.54
CA TYR A 211 -6.77 -19.69 -24.39
C TYR A 211 -5.92 -18.91 -23.38
N PRO A 212 -6.07 -19.17 -22.08
CA PRO A 212 -5.22 -18.57 -21.06
C PRO A 212 -3.80 -19.10 -21.17
N SER A 213 -2.82 -18.23 -20.96
CA SER A 213 -1.42 -18.56 -20.81
C SER A 213 -0.91 -17.93 -19.52
N MET A 214 -0.03 -18.65 -18.82
CA MET A 214 0.56 -18.21 -17.56
C MET A 214 2.05 -17.99 -17.75
N ARG A 215 2.56 -16.89 -17.19
CA ARG A 215 4.00 -16.64 -17.04
C ARG A 215 4.31 -16.38 -15.59
N SER A 216 5.43 -16.93 -15.13
CA SER A 216 5.96 -16.67 -13.80
C SER A 216 7.34 -16.05 -13.93
N HIS A 217 7.55 -14.96 -13.20
CA HIS A 217 8.79 -14.21 -13.14
C HIS A 217 9.19 -14.06 -11.68
N TYR A 218 10.51 -14.03 -11.43
CA TYR A 218 11.01 -13.78 -10.10
C TYR A 218 12.01 -12.64 -10.15
N TRP A 219 12.04 -11.87 -9.06
CA TRP A 219 13.11 -10.92 -8.80
C TRP A 219 13.56 -11.01 -7.37
N LYS A 220 14.85 -10.76 -7.15
CA LYS A 220 15.48 -10.64 -5.85
C LYS A 220 16.11 -9.26 -5.76
N ALA A 221 15.76 -8.52 -4.71
CA ALA A 221 16.40 -7.28 -4.33
C ALA A 221 17.24 -7.53 -3.07
N VAL A 222 18.48 -7.07 -3.08
CA VAL A 222 19.34 -7.01 -1.89
C VAL A 222 19.57 -5.55 -1.56
N ILE A 223 19.29 -5.13 -0.33
CA ILE A 223 19.54 -3.76 0.12
C ILE A 223 21.05 -3.57 0.28
N THR A 224 21.62 -2.62 -0.45
CA THR A 224 23.07 -2.34 -0.48
C THR A 224 23.44 -1.04 0.22
N ASP A 225 22.51 -0.09 0.30
CA ASP A 225 22.66 1.15 1.05
C ASP A 225 21.31 1.63 1.56
N ARG A 226 21.32 2.44 2.63
CA ARG A 226 20.14 3.03 3.26
C ARG A 226 20.43 4.47 3.66
N ILE A 227 19.60 5.39 3.19
CA ILE A 227 19.63 6.80 3.56
C ILE A 227 18.28 7.19 4.14
N GLU A 228 18.28 7.60 5.39
CA GLU A 228 17.10 8.13 6.08
C GLU A 228 17.11 9.66 6.08
N THR A 229 15.92 10.23 5.93
CA THR A 229 15.62 11.63 6.17
C THR A 229 14.47 11.73 7.16
N GLU A 230 14.06 12.94 7.52
CA GLU A 230 12.91 13.15 8.42
C GLU A 230 11.60 12.53 7.88
N ASP A 231 11.39 12.61 6.56
CA ASP A 231 10.10 12.26 5.92
C ASP A 231 10.20 11.13 4.88
N SER A 232 11.38 10.54 4.69
CA SER A 232 11.57 9.50 3.67
C SER A 232 12.74 8.59 3.98
N VAL A 233 12.70 7.39 3.40
CA VAL A 233 13.83 6.46 3.35
C VAL A 233 14.13 6.09 1.90
N ILE A 234 15.42 6.03 1.59
CA ILE A 234 15.95 5.70 0.27
C ILE A 234 16.84 4.47 0.40
N TYR A 235 16.61 3.47 -0.44
CA TYR A 235 17.43 2.27 -0.51
C TYR A 235 18.14 2.19 -1.85
N SER A 236 19.44 1.93 -1.85
CA SER A 236 20.10 1.41 -3.05
C SER A 236 20.02 -0.11 -3.02
N THR A 237 19.68 -0.73 -4.15
CA THR A 237 19.49 -2.17 -4.23
C THR A 237 20.33 -2.79 -5.33
N SER A 238 20.74 -4.04 -5.10
CA SER A 238 21.23 -4.93 -6.16
C SER A 238 20.08 -5.85 -6.56
N VAL A 239 19.74 -5.88 -7.85
CA VAL A 239 18.56 -6.59 -8.35
C VAL A 239 18.97 -7.70 -9.30
N ALA A 240 18.47 -8.91 -9.05
CA ALA A 240 18.53 -10.03 -9.99
C ALA A 240 17.11 -10.38 -10.46
N ARG A 241 16.95 -10.81 -11.72
CA ARG A 241 15.65 -11.10 -12.34
C ARG A 241 15.75 -12.32 -13.25
N THR A 242 14.69 -13.14 -13.32
CA THR A 242 14.65 -14.28 -14.26
C THR A 242 14.28 -13.90 -15.70
N TYR A 243 13.87 -12.64 -15.94
CA TYR A 243 13.53 -12.16 -17.27
C TYR A 243 13.89 -10.67 -17.41
N PRO A 244 14.84 -10.29 -18.30
CA PRO A 244 15.39 -8.94 -18.33
C PRO A 244 14.46 -7.90 -18.97
N ASN A 245 13.64 -8.31 -19.95
CA ASN A 245 12.84 -7.40 -20.76
C ASN A 245 11.33 -7.62 -20.59
N LEU A 246 10.73 -6.99 -19.58
CA LEU A 246 9.28 -6.88 -19.47
C LEU A 246 8.76 -5.72 -20.33
N GLN A 247 8.95 -5.81 -21.66
CA GLN A 247 8.29 -4.89 -22.60
C GLN A 247 6.76 -5.08 -22.69
N TRP A 248 6.21 -6.03 -21.92
CA TRP A 248 4.79 -6.37 -21.88
C TRP A 248 4.14 -6.11 -20.52
N THR A 249 4.65 -5.17 -19.71
CA THR A 249 3.83 -4.63 -18.61
C THR A 249 2.60 -4.03 -19.26
N SER A 250 1.45 -4.61 -18.99
CA SER A 250 0.22 -4.05 -19.55
C SER A 250 0.09 -2.64 -18.96
N THR A 251 -0.46 -1.69 -19.72
CA THR A 251 -0.76 -0.35 -19.20
C THR A 251 -1.78 -0.35 -18.05
N TYR A 252 -2.16 -1.53 -17.54
CA TYR A 252 -3.13 -1.77 -16.50
C TYR A 252 -2.52 -2.37 -15.23
N ASP A 253 -1.19 -2.34 -15.10
CA ASP A 253 -0.53 -2.93 -13.95
C ASP A 253 -0.66 -1.99 -12.74
N CYS A 254 -1.00 -2.52 -11.55
CA CYS A 254 -0.60 -1.85 -10.31
C CYS A 254 0.93 -1.76 -10.40
N THR A 255 1.47 -0.59 -10.72
CA THR A 255 2.91 -0.36 -10.81
C THR A 255 3.47 -0.36 -9.39
N TRP A 256 3.46 -1.52 -8.73
CA TRP A 256 4.48 -1.76 -7.72
C TRP A 256 5.79 -1.64 -8.48
N PRO A 257 6.64 -0.63 -8.17
CA PRO A 257 7.85 -0.44 -8.93
C PRO A 257 8.64 -1.75 -8.82
N MET A 258 8.73 -2.47 -9.93
CA MET A 258 9.62 -3.62 -10.02
C MET A 258 10.98 -3.14 -9.54
N PRO A 259 11.72 -3.92 -8.74
CA PRO A 259 12.87 -3.40 -8.06
C PRO A 259 13.82 -2.74 -9.04
N THR A 260 13.94 -1.43 -8.90
CA THR A 260 14.96 -0.61 -9.53
C THR A 260 16.19 -0.62 -8.65
N ASP A 261 17.32 -0.18 -9.19
CA ASP A 261 18.57 -0.05 -8.43
C ASP A 261 18.44 0.91 -7.24
N GLN A 262 17.32 1.64 -7.15
CA GLN A 262 16.99 2.51 -6.04
C GLN A 262 15.49 2.46 -5.71
N TRP A 263 15.13 2.30 -4.44
CA TRP A 263 13.76 2.46 -3.92
C TRP A 263 13.66 3.74 -3.12
N PHE A 264 12.56 4.46 -3.28
CA PHE A 264 12.27 5.69 -2.55
C PHE A 264 10.90 5.57 -1.89
N PHE A 265 10.86 5.78 -0.59
CA PHE A 265 9.65 5.74 0.22
C PHE A 265 9.52 7.06 0.98
N GLY A 266 8.83 8.01 0.38
CA GLY A 266 8.42 9.26 1.03
C GLY A 266 7.07 9.10 1.71
N ARG A 267 6.89 9.67 2.91
CA ARG A 267 5.61 9.60 3.65
C ARG A 267 4.45 10.12 2.81
N THR A 268 4.64 11.25 2.13
CA THR A 268 3.60 11.86 1.28
C THR A 268 3.26 10.99 0.08
N ASP A 269 4.27 10.42 -0.58
CA ASP A 269 4.09 9.56 -1.75
C ASP A 269 3.41 8.25 -1.35
N ILE A 270 3.89 7.60 -0.29
CA ILE A 270 3.25 6.38 0.25
C ILE A 270 1.79 6.64 0.62
N ALA A 271 1.48 7.75 1.30
CA ALA A 271 0.11 8.08 1.66
C ALA A 271 -0.79 8.30 0.43
N ALA A 272 -0.25 8.87 -0.65
CA ALA A 272 -0.98 9.10 -1.88
C ALA A 272 -1.16 7.82 -2.71
N ASP A 273 -0.12 7.00 -2.77
CA ASP A 273 0.00 5.84 -3.65
C ASP A 273 -0.57 4.56 -3.04
N HIS A 274 -0.48 4.48 -1.72
CA HIS A 274 -0.89 3.35 -0.89
C HIS A 274 -1.76 3.85 0.27
N PRO A 275 -2.92 4.48 -0.02
CA PRO A 275 -3.79 5.08 1.00
C PRO A 275 -4.22 4.07 2.06
N ILE A 276 -4.25 2.77 1.72
CA ILE A 276 -4.50 1.68 2.67
C ILE A 276 -3.55 1.69 3.87
N LEU A 277 -2.28 2.07 3.73
CA LEU A 277 -1.32 2.08 4.84
C LEU A 277 -1.66 3.14 5.91
N SER A 278 -2.51 4.12 5.56
CA SER A 278 -3.04 5.11 6.49
C SER A 278 -4.46 4.80 6.98
N ALA A 279 -5.02 3.66 6.56
CA ALA A 279 -6.39 3.31 6.85
C ALA A 279 -6.56 2.68 8.24
N TYR A 280 -7.75 2.82 8.82
CA TYR A 280 -8.13 2.19 10.08
C TYR A 280 -8.98 0.93 9.84
N PRO A 281 -9.15 0.04 10.85
CA PRO A 281 -9.87 -1.21 10.66
C PRO A 281 -11.31 -0.96 10.22
N GLY A 282 -11.73 -1.65 9.16
CA GLY A 282 -13.04 -1.49 8.56
C GLY A 282 -13.21 -0.19 7.74
N GLN A 283 -12.18 0.65 7.58
CA GLN A 283 -12.32 1.86 6.77
C GLN A 283 -12.68 1.50 5.33
N VAL A 284 -13.72 2.15 4.82
CA VAL A 284 -14.11 2.07 3.42
C VAL A 284 -13.42 3.19 2.65
N MET A 285 -12.69 2.83 1.60
CA MET A 285 -11.96 3.78 0.75
C MET A 285 -12.54 3.78 -0.65
N ASP A 286 -12.81 4.98 -1.19
CA ASP A 286 -13.29 5.21 -2.55
C ASP A 286 -12.15 5.58 -3.52
N THR A 287 -10.92 5.25 -3.14
CA THR A 287 -9.71 5.56 -3.90
C THR A 287 -9.05 4.27 -4.38
N SER A 288 -8.37 4.34 -5.51
CA SER A 288 -7.49 3.25 -5.91
C SER A 288 -6.42 3.03 -4.83
N ILE A 289 -6.23 1.79 -4.39
CA ILE A 289 -5.22 1.43 -3.37
C ILE A 289 -3.83 1.15 -3.97
N CYS A 290 -3.73 1.20 -5.29
CA CYS A 290 -2.49 1.15 -6.06
C CYS A 290 -2.58 2.17 -7.23
N TRP A 291 -1.45 2.56 -7.82
CA TRP A 291 -1.23 3.61 -8.85
C TRP A 291 -2.11 3.65 -10.14
N MET A 292 -3.25 2.97 -10.21
CA MET A 292 -4.14 3.01 -11.37
C MET A 292 -5.09 4.21 -11.34
N GLN A 293 -4.80 5.22 -12.15
CA GLN A 293 -5.69 6.37 -12.36
C GLN A 293 -6.90 6.08 -13.29
N SER A 294 -7.00 4.90 -13.91
CA SER A 294 -7.89 4.70 -15.07
C SER A 294 -9.02 3.68 -14.93
N ILE A 295 -9.11 2.90 -13.84
CA ILE A 295 -10.27 2.03 -13.59
C ILE A 295 -11.19 2.71 -12.58
N ALA A 296 -12.42 2.96 -13.01
CA ALA A 296 -13.41 3.72 -12.28
C ALA A 296 -13.66 3.16 -10.88
N MET A 297 -13.51 4.03 -9.88
CA MET A 297 -14.11 4.02 -8.55
C MET A 297 -14.31 2.63 -7.90
N ASN A 298 -13.28 1.78 -7.84
CA ASN A 298 -13.38 0.61 -6.96
C ASN A 298 -13.39 1.08 -5.51
N ARG A 299 -14.17 0.39 -4.68
CA ARG A 299 -14.24 0.63 -3.25
C ARG A 299 -13.56 -0.51 -2.51
N TYR A 300 -12.81 -0.18 -1.48
CA TYR A 300 -12.06 -1.14 -0.70
C TYR A 300 -12.43 -1.05 0.78
N ILE A 301 -12.39 -2.17 1.49
CA ILE A 301 -12.43 -2.22 2.95
C ILE A 301 -11.05 -2.58 3.49
N ALA A 302 -10.58 -1.82 4.47
CA ALA A 302 -9.36 -2.11 5.19
C ALA A 302 -9.60 -3.18 6.26
N ASP A 303 -8.75 -4.19 6.29
CA ASP A 303 -8.69 -5.22 7.33
C ASP A 303 -7.34 -5.11 8.05
N PHE A 304 -7.38 -5.15 9.38
CA PHE A 304 -6.19 -5.03 10.22
C PHE A 304 -6.04 -6.28 11.06
N SER A 305 -4.81 -6.80 11.10
CA SER A 305 -4.48 -7.99 11.89
C SER A 305 -3.08 -7.88 12.47
N THR A 306 -2.74 -8.79 13.37
CA THR A 306 -1.37 -8.95 13.85
C THR A 306 -0.93 -10.39 13.60
N THR A 307 0.31 -10.55 13.15
CA THR A 307 0.93 -11.87 13.08
C THR A 307 1.21 -12.41 14.49
N SER A 308 1.55 -13.69 14.59
CA SER A 308 1.85 -14.34 15.87
C SER A 308 3.08 -13.76 16.59
N ASP A 309 3.96 -13.04 15.88
CA ASP A 309 5.11 -12.35 16.47
C ASP A 309 4.85 -10.86 16.79
N GLY A 310 3.60 -10.40 16.61
CA GLY A 310 3.16 -9.07 16.98
C GLY A 310 3.33 -8.00 15.89
N ARG A 311 3.82 -8.34 14.70
CA ARG A 311 3.87 -7.41 13.56
C ARG A 311 2.48 -7.09 13.04
N ALA A 312 2.21 -5.81 12.83
CA ALA A 312 0.96 -5.37 12.23
C ALA A 312 0.86 -5.77 10.75
N CYS A 313 -0.34 -6.12 10.34
CA CYS A 313 -0.71 -6.44 8.97
C CYS A 313 -1.91 -5.59 8.58
N ILE A 314 -1.86 -5.04 7.37
CA ILE A 314 -3.00 -4.35 6.80
C ILE A 314 -3.29 -4.88 5.41
N ARG A 315 -4.58 -5.15 5.17
CA ARG A 315 -5.09 -5.72 3.93
C ARG A 315 -6.20 -4.84 3.40
N ALA A 316 -6.32 -4.79 2.08
CA ALA A 316 -7.48 -4.18 1.43
C ALA A 316 -8.24 -5.26 0.67
N GLN A 317 -9.55 -5.34 0.90
CA GLN A 317 -10.44 -6.20 0.14
C GLN A 317 -11.34 -5.37 -0.77
N ASP A 318 -11.46 -5.78 -2.03
CA ASP A 318 -12.32 -5.13 -3.02
C ASP A 318 -13.82 -5.39 -2.78
N LEU A 319 -14.60 -4.32 -2.81
CA LEU A 319 -16.07 -4.30 -2.73
C LEU A 319 -16.71 -4.08 -4.11
N GLY A 320 -15.91 -3.95 -5.18
CA GLY A 320 -16.35 -3.71 -6.54
C GLY A 320 -16.49 -2.23 -6.92
N MET A 321 -16.98 -1.99 -8.13
CA MET A 321 -17.06 -0.66 -8.75
C MET A 321 -18.24 0.19 -8.22
N VAL A 322 -17.97 1.46 -7.93
CA VAL A 322 -18.96 2.51 -7.65
C VAL A 322 -19.48 3.05 -8.98
N GLY A 323 -20.52 2.42 -9.51
CA GLY A 323 -21.21 2.88 -10.71
C GLY A 323 -21.86 1.72 -11.43
N GLY A 324 -23.18 1.77 -11.60
CA GLY A 324 -24.03 0.70 -12.15
C GLY A 324 -23.80 0.29 -13.61
N ASN A 325 -22.55 0.20 -14.07
CA ASN A 325 -22.24 -0.44 -15.34
C ASN A 325 -22.14 -1.95 -15.15
N SER A 326 -23.14 -2.61 -15.72
CA SER A 326 -23.55 -4.01 -15.66
C SER A 326 -22.57 -5.05 -16.23
N THR A 327 -21.26 -4.84 -16.16
CA THR A 327 -20.30 -5.82 -16.70
C THR A 327 -19.17 -6.13 -15.73
N LYS A 328 -19.53 -6.85 -14.66
CA LYS A 328 -18.88 -8.10 -14.27
C LYS A 328 -19.75 -8.82 -13.21
N THR A 329 -20.62 -9.70 -13.73
CA THR A 329 -21.33 -10.81 -13.05
C THR A 329 -22.42 -10.55 -12.01
N PHE A 330 -22.96 -9.33 -11.85
CA PHE A 330 -24.15 -9.13 -11.00
C PHE A 330 -25.43 -8.96 -11.82
N ASN A 331 -26.41 -9.81 -11.53
CA ASN A 331 -27.76 -9.71 -12.12
C ASN A 331 -28.52 -8.59 -11.39
N LEU A 332 -28.36 -7.35 -11.85
CA LEU A 332 -28.98 -6.13 -11.31
C LEU A 332 -30.51 -6.07 -11.51
N THR A 333 -31.21 -7.20 -11.55
CA THR A 333 -32.68 -7.21 -11.59
C THR A 333 -33.31 -6.75 -10.27
N HIS A 334 -32.50 -6.51 -9.24
CA HIS A 334 -32.93 -6.06 -7.92
C HIS A 334 -32.23 -4.75 -7.56
N GLU A 335 -32.96 -3.81 -6.95
CA GLU A 335 -32.38 -2.61 -6.36
C GLU A 335 -31.44 -3.03 -5.23
N VAL A 336 -30.16 -2.63 -5.32
CA VAL A 336 -29.21 -2.79 -4.22
C VAL A 336 -29.64 -1.84 -3.10
N THR A 337 -29.77 -2.36 -1.89
CA THR A 337 -30.10 -1.53 -0.72
C THR A 337 -29.04 -0.44 -0.52
N GLU A 338 -29.48 0.77 -0.20
CA GLU A 338 -28.60 1.91 0.07
C GLU A 338 -27.50 1.51 1.07
N ASN A 339 -26.24 1.91 0.81
CA ASN A 339 -25.08 1.58 1.63
C ASN A 339 -24.74 0.08 1.75
N THR A 340 -25.19 -0.79 0.84
CA THR A 340 -24.79 -2.20 0.81
C THR A 340 -24.01 -2.51 -0.47
N TYR A 341 -22.84 -3.13 -0.35
CA TYR A 341 -21.96 -3.44 -1.48
C TYR A 341 -21.66 -4.94 -1.50
N PRO A 342 -21.71 -5.62 -2.65
CA PRO A 342 -21.31 -7.01 -2.72
C PRO A 342 -19.81 -7.12 -2.43
N LEU A 343 -19.43 -8.11 -1.63
CA LEU A 343 -18.03 -8.49 -1.48
C LEU A 343 -17.57 -9.08 -2.81
N ASN A 344 -16.56 -8.50 -3.45
CA ASN A 344 -16.05 -9.08 -4.69
C ASN A 344 -15.32 -10.38 -4.34
N TYR A 345 -15.78 -11.50 -4.90
CA TYR A 345 -15.12 -12.80 -4.70
C TYR A 345 -13.80 -12.88 -5.48
N PHE A 346 -13.60 -12.01 -6.47
CA PHE A 346 -12.29 -11.91 -7.11
C PHE A 346 -11.32 -11.29 -6.11
N PRO A 347 -10.21 -11.99 -5.75
CA PRO A 347 -9.21 -11.45 -4.84
C PRO A 347 -8.51 -10.31 -5.55
N PHE A 348 -9.04 -9.10 -5.39
CA PHE A 348 -8.16 -7.95 -5.36
C PHE A 348 -7.83 -7.71 -3.89
N GLU A 349 -6.62 -8.14 -3.55
CA GLU A 349 -6.08 -8.08 -2.21
C GLU A 349 -4.71 -7.43 -2.31
N VAL A 350 -4.51 -6.36 -1.55
CA VAL A 350 -3.19 -5.82 -1.27
C VAL A 350 -2.92 -6.06 0.19
N TRP A 351 -1.77 -6.66 0.50
CA TRP A 351 -1.37 -7.01 1.86
C TRP A 351 0.01 -6.46 2.17
N TYR A 352 0.11 -5.66 3.23
CA TYR A 352 1.35 -5.20 3.83
C TYR A 352 1.58 -5.80 5.21
N GLU A 353 2.84 -5.96 5.57
CA GLU A 353 3.26 -6.40 6.89
C GLU A 353 4.40 -5.51 7.41
N GLN A 354 4.30 -5.08 8.67
CA GLN A 354 5.29 -4.23 9.32
C GLN A 354 6.70 -4.83 9.25
N GLY A 355 7.69 -4.02 8.88
CA GLY A 355 9.09 -4.42 8.70
C GLY A 355 9.38 -5.30 7.47
N ILE A 356 8.36 -5.70 6.72
CA ILE A 356 8.49 -6.55 5.52
C ILE A 356 8.03 -5.81 4.25
N GLY A 357 7.05 -4.94 4.40
CA GLY A 357 6.46 -4.16 3.32
C GLY A 357 5.42 -4.98 2.60
N LEU A 358 5.47 -4.98 1.27
CA LEU A 358 4.47 -5.68 0.47
C LEU A 358 4.63 -7.21 0.61
N ARG A 359 3.55 -7.88 1.06
CA ARG A 359 3.43 -9.34 1.10
C ARG A 359 2.81 -9.90 -0.16
N SER A 360 1.70 -9.32 -0.60
CA SER A 360 0.99 -9.78 -1.79
C SER A 360 0.18 -8.66 -2.43
N VAL A 361 0.15 -8.63 -3.75
CA VAL A 361 -0.84 -7.90 -4.54
C VAL A 361 -1.46 -8.89 -5.50
N VAL A 362 -2.78 -9.02 -5.45
CA VAL A 362 -3.54 -9.79 -6.44
C VAL A 362 -4.41 -8.82 -7.23
N TYR A 363 -4.35 -8.90 -8.55
CA TYR A 363 -5.15 -8.11 -9.46
C TYR A 363 -5.81 -9.00 -10.51
N ILE A 364 -7.13 -9.01 -10.57
CA ILE A 364 -7.88 -9.79 -11.56
C ILE A 364 -8.76 -8.81 -12.34
N HIS A 365 -8.35 -8.48 -13.56
CA HIS A 365 -9.06 -7.51 -14.38
C HIS A 365 -10.30 -8.14 -15.04
N ASN A 366 -10.12 -9.25 -15.74
CA ASN A 366 -11.15 -9.91 -16.54
C ASN A 366 -10.73 -11.36 -16.70
N TYR A 367 -11.38 -12.31 -16.02
CA TYR A 367 -11.00 -13.72 -16.14
C TYR A 367 -10.87 -14.13 -17.63
N PRO A 368 -9.71 -14.65 -18.08
CA PRO A 368 -8.60 -15.17 -17.28
C PRO A 368 -7.43 -14.19 -17.03
N ILE A 369 -7.52 -12.91 -17.41
CA ILE A 369 -6.48 -11.90 -17.25
C ILE A 369 -6.36 -11.47 -15.77
N GLY A 370 -5.18 -11.71 -15.21
CA GLY A 370 -4.84 -11.34 -13.85
C GLY A 370 -3.34 -11.36 -13.60
N GLN A 371 -2.94 -10.75 -12.51
CA GLN A 371 -1.58 -10.64 -12.04
C GLN A 371 -1.55 -10.89 -10.54
N ARG A 372 -0.51 -11.55 -10.08
CA ARG A 372 -0.27 -11.78 -8.67
C ARG A 372 1.19 -11.58 -8.38
N VAL A 373 1.51 -10.69 -7.47
CA VAL A 373 2.84 -10.49 -6.91
C VAL A 373 2.81 -11.03 -5.50
N ASP A 374 3.68 -11.98 -5.17
CA ASP A 374 3.85 -12.48 -3.80
C ASP A 374 5.30 -12.32 -3.38
N LEU A 375 5.51 -11.96 -2.12
CA LEU A 375 6.80 -12.15 -1.46
C LEU A 375 6.99 -13.66 -1.21
N VAL A 376 7.89 -14.27 -1.98
CA VAL A 376 8.16 -15.71 -1.96
C VAL A 376 9.46 -16.06 -1.24
N GLY A 377 10.26 -15.06 -0.86
CA GLY A 377 11.48 -15.22 -0.07
C GLY A 377 11.81 -13.91 0.64
N ALA A 378 12.25 -13.99 1.90
CA ALA A 378 12.63 -12.83 2.67
C ALA A 378 13.66 -13.22 3.75
N ILE A 379 14.81 -12.55 3.72
CA ILE A 379 15.81 -12.56 4.79
C ILE A 379 15.90 -11.13 5.29
N VAL A 380 15.45 -10.89 6.51
CA VAL A 380 15.35 -9.53 7.09
C VAL A 380 16.08 -9.53 8.42
N ASN A 381 16.99 -8.60 8.63
CA ASN A 381 17.90 -8.56 9.78
C ASN A 381 18.70 -9.86 9.99
N GLY A 382 18.99 -10.59 8.89
CA GLY A 382 19.65 -11.89 8.93
C GLY A 382 18.74 -13.07 9.29
N ASP A 383 17.48 -12.83 9.66
CA ASP A 383 16.50 -13.87 9.95
C ASP A 383 15.73 -14.26 8.68
N THR A 384 15.62 -15.56 8.43
CA THR A 384 14.82 -16.10 7.33
C THR A 384 13.34 -16.05 7.70
N ILE A 385 12.61 -15.05 7.18
CA ILE A 385 11.17 -14.90 7.37
C ILE A 385 10.40 -15.80 6.41
N ILE A 386 10.83 -15.86 5.14
CA ILE A 386 10.34 -16.81 4.14
C ILE A 386 11.58 -17.41 3.46
N PRO A 387 11.77 -18.74 3.47
CA PRO A 387 12.88 -19.37 2.76
C PRO A 387 12.83 -19.01 1.26
N PRO A 388 13.88 -18.37 0.71
CA PRO A 388 13.86 -17.99 -0.70
C PRO A 388 13.85 -19.23 -1.59
N PRO A 389 13.07 -19.22 -2.69
CA PRO A 389 13.08 -20.32 -3.65
C PRO A 389 14.47 -20.46 -4.28
N SER A 390 14.85 -21.70 -4.60
CA SER A 390 16.06 -21.96 -5.39
C SER A 390 15.82 -21.57 -6.84
N ILE A 391 16.29 -20.38 -7.22
CA ILE A 391 16.19 -19.82 -8.57
C ILE A 391 17.60 -19.75 -9.15
N ASP A 392 17.76 -20.20 -10.39
CA ASP A 392 18.96 -19.94 -11.16
C ASP A 392 18.87 -18.51 -11.69
N TRP A 393 19.64 -17.61 -11.07
CA TRP A 393 19.70 -16.23 -11.51
C TRP A 393 20.63 -16.21 -12.73
N ASP A 394 20.06 -16.08 -13.93
CA ASP A 394 20.82 -15.85 -15.16
C ASP A 394 21.64 -14.56 -15.00
N MET A 395 22.86 -14.67 -14.45
CA MET A 395 23.80 -13.58 -14.34
C MET A 395 24.52 -13.39 -15.68
N SER A 396 23.77 -13.15 -16.75
CA SER A 396 24.34 -12.52 -17.93
C SER A 396 24.25 -11.02 -17.71
N ILE A 397 25.40 -10.35 -17.61
CA ILE A 397 25.46 -8.90 -17.74
C ILE A 397 24.89 -8.59 -19.13
N GLU A 398 23.77 -7.86 -19.21
CA GLU A 398 23.41 -7.19 -20.46
C GLU A 398 24.52 -6.18 -20.71
N GLU A 399 25.41 -6.46 -21.66
CA GLU A 399 26.25 -5.42 -22.24
C GLU A 399 25.29 -4.37 -22.81
N GLU A 400 25.17 -3.24 -22.13
CA GLU A 400 24.47 -2.06 -22.61
C GLU A 400 24.96 -1.80 -24.04
N SER A 401 24.08 -2.03 -25.02
CA SER A 401 24.47 -1.96 -26.42
C SER A 401 24.73 -0.50 -26.77
N ASP A 402 25.98 -0.07 -26.61
CA ASP A 402 26.47 1.19 -27.15
C ASP A 402 26.03 1.30 -28.62
N PRO A 403 25.54 2.48 -29.07
CA PRO A 403 25.08 2.65 -30.44
C PRO A 403 26.19 2.24 -31.41
N GLU A 404 25.97 1.11 -32.09
CA GLU A 404 26.99 0.49 -32.94
C GLU A 404 27.15 1.31 -34.23
N LEU A 405 28.21 2.12 -34.30
CA LEU A 405 28.62 2.81 -35.52
C LEU A 405 28.94 1.76 -36.59
N GLN A 406 28.23 1.81 -37.72
CA GLN A 406 28.51 0.90 -38.84
C GLN A 406 29.26 1.63 -39.94
N VAL A 407 30.28 0.96 -40.50
CA VAL A 407 31.11 1.48 -41.59
C VAL A 407 30.86 0.65 -42.85
N PHE A 408 30.34 1.28 -43.90
CA PHE A 408 30.02 0.60 -45.17
C PHE A 408 30.29 1.49 -46.41
N PRO A 409 30.65 0.94 -47.58
CA PRO A 409 30.94 -0.47 -47.81
C PRO A 409 32.25 -0.88 -47.13
N ASN A 410 32.36 -2.15 -46.76
CA ASN A 410 33.58 -2.75 -46.24
C ASN A 410 33.72 -4.13 -46.90
N PRO A 411 34.57 -4.30 -47.92
CA PRO A 411 35.66 -3.37 -48.32
C PRO A 411 35.18 -2.10 -49.06
N ALA A 412 35.93 -1.01 -48.94
CA ALA A 412 35.70 0.26 -49.63
C ALA A 412 36.77 0.56 -50.70
N SER A 413 36.36 1.22 -51.78
CA SER A 413 37.26 1.71 -52.85
C SER A 413 37.43 3.22 -52.81
N ASP A 414 36.30 3.94 -52.73
CA ASP A 414 36.21 5.39 -52.96
C ASP A 414 35.79 6.18 -51.72
N PHE A 415 34.77 5.70 -51.01
CA PHE A 415 34.23 6.35 -49.82
C PHE A 415 33.76 5.31 -48.82
N ILE A 416 33.64 5.73 -47.56
CA ILE A 416 32.88 5.03 -46.52
C ILE A 416 31.71 5.89 -46.07
N LEU A 417 30.64 5.23 -45.63
CA LEU A 417 29.46 5.79 -45.00
C LEU A 417 29.45 5.35 -43.54
N LEU A 418 29.18 6.29 -42.66
CA LEU A 418 28.98 6.08 -41.24
C LEU A 418 27.50 6.22 -40.93
N SER A 419 26.85 5.18 -40.42
CA SER A 419 25.50 5.29 -39.84
C SER A 419 25.58 5.48 -38.33
N SER A 420 24.62 6.22 -37.76
CA SER A 420 24.54 6.51 -36.31
C SER A 420 25.73 7.33 -35.78
N SER A 421 26.30 8.19 -36.61
CA SER A 421 27.38 9.10 -36.19
C SER A 421 26.84 10.33 -35.45
N VAL A 422 27.67 10.98 -34.62
CA VAL A 422 27.26 12.12 -33.78
C VAL A 422 27.74 13.44 -34.41
N PRO A 423 26.84 14.30 -34.95
CA PRO A 423 27.23 15.59 -35.52
C PRO A 423 28.01 16.46 -34.54
N GLY A 424 29.08 17.09 -35.03
CA GLY A 424 29.95 17.95 -34.23
C GLY A 424 31.19 17.26 -33.65
N THR A 425 31.22 15.92 -33.62
CA THR A 425 32.39 15.14 -33.20
C THR A 425 33.45 15.03 -34.31
N THR A 426 34.66 14.60 -33.94
CA THR A 426 35.74 14.31 -34.89
C THR A 426 36.01 12.82 -34.88
N CYS A 427 36.10 12.20 -36.06
CA CYS A 427 36.62 10.84 -36.20
C CYS A 427 38.03 10.85 -36.77
N SER A 428 38.80 9.84 -36.42
CA SER A 428 40.14 9.60 -36.95
C SER A 428 40.24 8.22 -37.58
N ILE A 429 40.91 8.13 -38.73
CA ILE A 429 41.24 6.86 -39.39
C ILE A 429 42.72 6.59 -39.13
N THR A 430 43.01 5.44 -38.55
CA THR A 430 44.35 4.99 -38.17
C THR A 430 44.76 3.74 -38.93
N ASP A 431 46.05 3.61 -39.22
CA ASP A 431 46.62 2.35 -39.72
C ASP A 431 46.82 1.33 -38.59
N LEU A 432 47.24 0.11 -38.92
CA LEU A 432 47.51 -0.95 -37.94
C LEU A 432 48.68 -0.63 -36.98
N GLN A 433 49.48 0.39 -37.28
CA GLN A 433 50.53 0.88 -36.40
C GLN A 433 50.03 2.00 -35.46
N GLY A 434 48.74 2.34 -35.50
CA GLY A 434 48.11 3.38 -34.69
C GLY A 434 48.42 4.80 -35.16
N ARG A 435 48.99 4.98 -36.36
CA ARG A 435 49.25 6.31 -36.91
C ARG A 435 47.98 6.85 -37.54
N THR A 436 47.58 8.05 -37.16
CA THR A 436 46.44 8.75 -37.78
C THR A 436 46.79 9.17 -39.20
N ILE A 437 46.06 8.63 -40.17
CA ILE A 437 46.25 8.90 -41.61
C ILE A 437 45.22 9.91 -42.12
N HIS A 438 44.05 9.98 -41.48
CA HIS A 438 42.99 10.92 -41.84
C HIS A 438 42.20 11.35 -40.61
N GLN A 439 41.75 12.61 -40.58
CA GLN A 439 40.82 13.14 -39.58
C GLN A 439 39.67 13.84 -40.29
N HIS A 440 38.45 13.62 -39.81
CA HIS A 440 37.24 14.16 -40.42
C HIS A 440 36.26 14.61 -39.33
N ARG A 441 35.59 15.75 -39.54
CA ARG A 441 34.57 16.26 -38.62
C ARG A 441 33.19 15.80 -39.09
N ILE A 442 32.45 15.13 -38.22
CA ILE A 442 31.11 14.64 -38.51
C ILE A 442 30.13 15.80 -38.58
N THR A 443 29.38 15.90 -39.68
CA THR A 443 28.43 16.99 -39.92
C THR A 443 26.97 16.53 -39.91
N SER A 444 26.74 15.23 -40.03
CA SER A 444 25.42 14.61 -40.09
C SER A 444 25.43 13.24 -39.41
N THR A 445 24.27 12.67 -39.13
CA THR A 445 24.16 11.33 -38.55
C THR A 445 24.51 10.21 -39.54
N ASN A 446 24.44 10.51 -40.84
CA ASN A 446 24.83 9.64 -41.94
C ASN A 446 25.96 10.30 -42.74
N GLU A 447 27.20 10.13 -42.28
CA GLU A 447 28.35 10.85 -42.81
C GLU A 447 29.02 10.09 -43.96
N ARG A 448 29.43 10.80 -45.01
CA ARG A 448 30.24 10.24 -46.10
C ARG A 448 31.67 10.76 -46.00
N ILE A 449 32.64 9.85 -45.94
CA ILE A 449 34.07 10.17 -45.86
C ILE A 449 34.77 9.65 -47.12
N ASP A 450 35.51 10.52 -47.80
CA ASP A 450 36.35 10.17 -48.95
C ASP A 450 37.62 9.43 -48.48
N VAL A 451 37.85 8.24 -49.03
CA VAL A 451 39.01 7.40 -48.70
C VAL A 451 39.88 7.12 -49.93
N GLN A 452 39.69 7.81 -51.05
CA GLN A 452 40.46 7.63 -52.29
C GLN A 452 41.96 7.89 -52.11
N ALA A 453 42.33 8.76 -51.18
CA ALA A 453 43.73 9.05 -50.89
C ALA A 453 44.43 7.96 -50.06
N LEU A 454 43.68 7.03 -49.45
CA LEU A 454 44.24 5.98 -48.60
C LEU A 454 44.80 4.82 -49.45
N PRO A 455 46.03 4.33 -49.17
CA PRO A 455 46.55 3.10 -49.79
C PRO A 455 45.69 1.86 -49.49
N GLN A 456 45.82 0.82 -50.31
CA GLN A 456 45.21 -0.49 -50.02
C GLN A 456 45.70 -1.03 -48.68
N GLY A 457 44.79 -1.43 -47.80
CA GLY A 457 45.14 -1.86 -46.45
C GLY A 457 43.97 -1.88 -45.48
N VAL A 458 44.24 -2.35 -44.26
CA VAL A 458 43.28 -2.41 -43.15
C VAL A 458 43.43 -1.16 -42.29
N TYR A 459 42.31 -0.53 -41.96
CA TYR A 459 42.24 0.69 -41.17
C TYR A 459 41.27 0.54 -40.00
N VAL A 460 41.47 1.35 -38.98
CA VAL A 460 40.58 1.46 -37.82
C VAL A 460 40.07 2.89 -37.72
N LEU A 461 38.76 3.04 -37.72
CA LEU A 461 38.07 4.30 -37.47
C LEU A 461 37.78 4.43 -35.97
N VAL A 462 38.21 5.53 -35.39
CA VAL A 462 38.07 5.84 -33.96
C VAL A 462 37.26 7.13 -33.82
N MET A 463 36.27 7.12 -32.94
CA MET A 463 35.41 8.26 -32.59
C MET A 463 35.20 8.25 -31.07
N ASP A 464 35.22 9.42 -30.44
CA ASP A 464 35.06 9.52 -28.98
C ASP A 464 33.70 8.97 -28.54
N GLY A 465 33.72 8.11 -27.50
CA GLY A 465 32.53 7.49 -26.95
C GLY A 465 31.92 6.38 -27.81
N ILE A 466 32.60 5.93 -28.87
CA ILE A 466 32.13 4.81 -29.70
C ILE A 466 33.24 3.77 -29.88
N ARG A 467 32.86 2.48 -29.89
CA ARG A 467 33.78 1.36 -30.15
C ARG A 467 34.47 1.51 -31.52
N PRO A 468 35.81 1.38 -31.60
CA PRO A 468 36.53 1.48 -32.87
C PRO A 468 36.07 0.45 -33.91
N GLN A 469 35.94 0.89 -35.16
CA GLN A 469 35.44 0.07 -36.26
C GLN A 469 36.54 -0.20 -37.30
N ARG A 470 36.69 -1.46 -37.69
CA ARG A 470 37.70 -1.88 -38.66
C ARG A 470 37.12 -1.96 -40.07
N PHE A 471 37.81 -1.38 -41.05
CA PHE A 471 37.43 -1.50 -42.45
C PHE A 471 38.64 -1.72 -43.38
N LEU A 472 38.38 -2.29 -44.54
CA LEU A 472 39.37 -2.65 -45.55
C LEU A 472 39.24 -1.72 -46.76
N ILE A 473 40.34 -1.15 -47.23
CA ILE A 473 40.43 -0.56 -48.57
C ILE A 473 40.89 -1.63 -49.55
N ALA A 474 40.04 -1.95 -50.53
CA ALA A 474 40.35 -2.86 -51.63
C ALA A 474 40.05 -2.16 -52.96
N ARG A 475 41.07 -1.99 -53.79
CA ARG A 475 40.97 -1.39 -55.14
C ARG A 475 41.52 -2.34 -56.18
#